data_AF-A0A392RB46-F1
#
_entry.id   AF-A0A392RB46-F1
#
_cell.length_a   1.000
_cell.length_b   1.000
_cell.length_c   1.000
_cell.angle_alpha   90.00
_cell.angle_beta   90.00
_cell.angle_gamma   90.00
#
_symmetry.space_group_name_H-M   'P 1'
#
loop_
_entity.id
_entity.type
_entity.pdbx_description
1 polymer ?
#
loop_
_entity_poly.entity_id
_entity_poly.type
_entity_poly.pdbx_seq_one_letter_code
_entity_poly.pdbx_strand_id
1 'polypeptide(L)'
;MCLETVQYSIMINGESVGPIKPGRGLRQGDPLSPYLFILCAKGLTTLIRRYESRGDIHGVKVCRGAPSLSHLLFADDCFLFFRADIREAQ
;
A
#
# COMPACT_ATOMS: atom_id res chain seq x y z
N MET A 1 -9.64 12.56 -11.48
CA MET A 1 -9.93 12.43 -10.04
C MET A 1 -8.94 13.33 -9.31
N CYS A 2 -9.41 14.40 -8.69
CA CYS A 2 -8.56 15.29 -7.89
C CYS A 2 -8.78 14.91 -6.42
N LEU A 3 -7.71 14.55 -5.72
CA LEU A 3 -7.72 14.25 -4.30
C LEU A 3 -7.16 15.44 -3.54
N GLU A 4 -7.93 15.94 -2.58
CA GLU A 4 -7.52 17.05 -1.70
C GLU A 4 -7.46 16.57 -0.25
N THR A 5 -6.60 17.22 0.53
CA THR A 5 -6.48 16.93 1.96
C THR A 5 -7.76 17.36 2.68
N VAL A 6 -8.41 16.40 3.34
CA VAL A 6 -9.61 16.66 4.16
C VAL A 6 -9.29 17.58 5.34
N GLN A 7 -10.27 18.32 5.84
CA GLN A 7 -10.18 19.03 7.12
C GLN A 7 -11.36 18.60 7.98
N TYR A 8 -11.14 18.42 9.29
CA TYR A 8 -12.21 18.02 10.19
C TYR A 8 -12.11 18.72 11.54
N SER A 9 -13.25 18.86 12.21
CA SER A 9 -13.35 19.22 13.61
C SER A 9 -13.90 18.04 14.38
N ILE A 10 -13.55 17.94 15.65
CA ILE A 10 -14.04 16.89 16.56
C ILE A 10 -14.86 17.54 17.67
N MET A 11 -15.94 16.87 18.09
CA MET A 11 -16.75 17.32 19.23
C MET A 11 -16.16 16.75 20.52
N ILE A 12 -15.77 17.62 21.46
CA ILE A 12 -15.28 17.24 22.78
C ILE A 12 -16.19 17.93 23.81
N ASN A 13 -16.90 17.13 24.62
CA ASN A 13 -17.82 17.63 25.66
C ASN A 13 -18.88 18.62 25.15
N GLY A 14 -19.34 18.46 23.90
CA GLY A 14 -20.33 19.35 23.29
C GLY A 14 -19.74 20.61 22.64
N GLU A 15 -18.43 20.83 22.72
CA GLU A 15 -17.74 21.90 22.01
C GLU A 15 -16.99 21.37 20.79
N SER A 16 -17.02 22.13 19.69
CA SER A 16 -16.29 21.79 18.47
C SER A 16 -14.85 22.26 18.56
N VAL A 17 -13.90 21.34 18.43
CA VAL A 17 -12.46 21.59 18.45
C VAL A 17 -11.89 21.34 17.05
N GLY A 18 -11.21 22.35 16.49
CA GLY A 18 -10.63 22.27 15.14
C GLY A 18 -10.36 23.65 14.51
N PRO A 19 -9.95 23.72 13.22
CA PRO A 19 -9.84 22.59 12.28
C PRO A 19 -8.53 21.81 12.42
N ILE A 20 -8.62 20.49 12.34
CA ILE A 20 -7.49 19.58 12.24
C ILE A 20 -7.24 19.27 10.77
N LYS A 21 -6.00 19.51 10.33
CA LYS A 21 -5.53 19.15 8.98
C LYS A 21 -4.59 17.93 9.09
N PRO A 22 -5.04 16.72 8.76
CA PRO A 22 -4.19 15.55 8.78
C PRO A 22 -3.07 15.70 7.74
N GLY A 23 -1.83 15.41 8.13
CA GLY A 23 -0.69 15.49 7.22
C GLY A 23 -0.59 14.31 6.25
N ARG A 24 -1.00 13.12 6.67
CA ARG A 24 -0.97 11.88 5.87
C ARG A 24 -2.12 10.96 6.28
N GLY A 25 -2.41 10.00 5.41
CA GLY A 25 -3.39 8.95 5.64
C GLY A 25 -4.70 9.18 4.89
N LEU A 26 -5.47 8.11 4.80
CA LEU A 26 -6.82 8.13 4.26
C LEU A 26 -7.80 8.18 5.43
N ARG A 27 -8.93 8.87 5.22
CA ARG A 27 -9.95 8.97 6.27
C ARG A 27 -10.61 7.61 6.47
N GLN A 28 -10.51 7.04 7.67
CA GLN A 28 -11.26 5.84 8.01
C GLN A 28 -12.76 6.15 8.02
N GLY A 29 -13.57 5.23 7.48
CA GLY A 29 -15.01 5.43 7.33
C GLY A 29 -15.42 6.33 6.15
N ASP A 30 -14.46 6.88 5.39
CA ASP A 30 -14.76 7.48 4.09
C ASP A 30 -15.00 6.38 3.05
N PRO A 31 -16.15 6.38 2.35
CA PRO A 31 -16.48 5.36 1.36
C PRO A 31 -15.47 5.28 0.20
N LEU A 32 -14.69 6.33 -0.06
CA LEU A 32 -13.69 6.34 -1.12
C LEU A 32 -12.33 5.77 -0.70
N SER A 33 -11.98 5.85 0.59
CA SER A 33 -10.69 5.39 1.11
C SER A 33 -10.33 3.94 0.74
N PRO A 34 -11.25 2.95 0.78
CA PRO A 34 -10.93 1.58 0.35
C PRO A 34 -10.50 1.49 -1.11
N TYR A 35 -11.11 2.27 -2.00
CA TYR A 35 -10.75 2.27 -3.42
C TYR A 35 -9.39 2.89 -3.67
N LEU A 36 -9.07 3.97 -2.95
CA LEU A 36 -7.77 4.61 -3.02
C LEU A 36 -6.66 3.69 -2.50
N PHE A 37 -6.93 2.97 -1.42
CA PHE A 37 -6.02 1.95 -0.91
C PHE A 37 -5.71 0.86 -1.96
N ILE A 38 -6.75 0.30 -2.58
CA ILE A 38 -6.61 -0.72 -3.63
C ILE A 38 -5.85 -0.16 -4.84
N LEU A 39 -6.11 1.08 -5.23
CA LEU A 39 -5.41 1.73 -6.36
C LEU A 39 -3.90 1.83 -6.08
N CYS A 40 -3.53 2.28 -4.88
CA CYS A 40 -2.13 2.33 -4.45
C CYS A 40 -1.49 0.93 -4.40
N ALA A 41 -2.18 -0.06 -3.83
CA ALA A 41 -1.71 -1.44 -3.77
C ALA A 41 -1.48 -2.02 -5.18
N LYS A 42 -2.41 -1.77 -6.11
CA LYS A 42 -2.26 -2.20 -7.51
C LYS A 42 -1.08 -1.52 -8.20
N GLY A 43 -0.88 -0.22 -7.96
CA GLY A 43 0.27 0.52 -8.46
C GLY A 43 1.60 -0.08 -7.96
N LEU A 44 1.68 -0.37 -6.66
CA LEU A 44 2.84 -1.03 -6.06
C LEU A 44 3.08 -2.43 -6.64
N THR A 45 2.02 -3.25 -6.76
CA THR A 45 2.08 -4.56 -7.43
C THR A 45 2.64 -4.47 -8.84
N THR A 46 2.19 -3.49 -9.63
CA THR A 46 2.69 -3.28 -10.99
C THR A 46 4.17 -2.92 -11.01
N LEU A 47 4.64 -2.09 -10.08
CA LEU A 47 6.07 -1.76 -9.97
C LEU A 47 6.90 -2.98 -9.60
N ILE A 48 6.50 -3.74 -8.58
CA ILE A 48 7.22 -4.96 -8.15
C ILE A 48 7.31 -5.95 -9.30
N ARG A 49 6.20 -6.21 -10.01
CA ARG A 49 6.20 -7.10 -11.18
C ARG A 49 7.12 -6.63 -12.31
N ARG A 50 7.27 -5.31 -12.48
CA ARG A 50 8.20 -4.75 -13.47
C ARG A 50 9.65 -5.07 -13.09
N TYR A 51 10.04 -4.91 -11.82
CA TYR A 51 11.38 -5.30 -11.35
C TYR A 51 11.60 -6.82 -11.47
N GLU A 52 10.58 -7.62 -11.14
CA GLU A 52 10.65 -9.07 -11.30
C GLU A 52 10.81 -9.49 -12.78
N SER A 53 10.09 -8.85 -13.70
CA SER A 53 10.22 -9.13 -15.14
C SER A 53 11.58 -8.75 -15.72
N ARG A 54 12.28 -7.80 -15.10
CA ARG A 54 13.64 -7.39 -15.48
C ARG A 54 14.71 -8.31 -14.90
N GLY A 55 14.34 -9.19 -13.96
CA GLY A 55 15.28 -10.01 -13.20
C GLY A 55 16.03 -9.23 -12.12
N ASP A 56 15.56 -8.03 -11.77
CA ASP A 56 16.16 -7.23 -10.69
C ASP A 56 15.84 -7.82 -9.31
N ILE A 57 14.67 -8.47 -9.17
CA ILE A 57 14.25 -9.24 -7.99
C ILE A 57 13.66 -10.57 -8.43
N HIS A 58 13.73 -11.58 -7.56
CA HIS A 58 13.21 -12.91 -7.87
C HIS A 58 12.25 -13.42 -6.79
N GLY A 59 10.96 -13.49 -7.10
CA GLY A 59 9.97 -14.08 -6.21
C GLY A 59 10.20 -15.56 -5.91
N VAL A 60 9.45 -16.08 -4.94
CA VAL A 60 9.51 -17.47 -4.49
C VAL A 60 8.56 -18.33 -5.32
N LYS A 61 9.01 -19.53 -5.70
CA LYS A 61 8.17 -20.56 -6.35
C LYS A 61 8.10 -21.79 -5.47
N VAL A 62 6.88 -22.26 -5.20
CA VAL A 62 6.65 -23.45 -4.37
C VAL A 62 7.09 -24.73 -5.09
N CYS A 63 6.95 -24.77 -6.41
CA CYS A 63 7.40 -25.89 -7.24
C CYS A 63 7.74 -25.43 -8.66
N ARG A 64 8.34 -26.35 -9.45
CA ARG A 64 8.64 -26.08 -10.87
C ARG A 64 7.34 -25.83 -11.64
N GLY A 65 7.29 -24.74 -12.40
CA GLY A 65 6.10 -24.34 -13.18
C GLY A 65 5.07 -23.52 -12.40
N ALA A 66 5.19 -23.38 -11.08
CA ALA A 66 4.33 -22.50 -10.30
C ALA A 66 4.56 -21.01 -10.67
N PRO A 67 3.52 -20.17 -10.55
CA PRO A 67 3.71 -18.72 -10.62
C PRO A 67 4.69 -18.27 -9.54
N SER A 68 5.45 -17.24 -9.86
CA SER A 68 6.33 -16.60 -8.89
C SER A 68 5.50 -15.74 -7.94
N LEU A 69 5.77 -15.87 -6.64
CA LEU A 69 5.20 -15.03 -5.60
C LEU A 69 6.26 -14.02 -5.15
N SER A 70 6.10 -12.75 -5.53
CA SER A 70 7.00 -11.66 -5.13
C SER A 70 6.47 -10.81 -3.97
N HIS A 71 5.15 -10.77 -3.75
CA HIS A 71 4.55 -9.96 -2.70
C HIS A 71 3.14 -10.42 -2.30
N LEU A 72 2.77 -10.15 -1.05
CA LEU A 72 1.40 -10.22 -0.53
C LEU A 72 1.07 -8.91 0.17
N LEU A 73 -0.03 -8.27 -0.23
CA LEU A 73 -0.49 -6.99 0.32
C LEU A 73 -1.81 -7.20 1.05
N PHE A 74 -1.82 -6.83 2.33
CA PHE A 74 -3.01 -6.69 3.17
C PHE A 74 -3.17 -5.22 3.58
N ALA A 75 -4.24 -4.90 4.32
CA ALA A 75 -4.53 -3.52 4.73
C ALA A 75 -3.35 -2.89 5.48
N ASP A 76 -2.87 -3.57 6.52
CA ASP A 76 -1.83 -3.07 7.41
C ASP A 76 -0.47 -3.75 7.20
N ASP A 77 -0.45 -4.90 6.52
CA ASP A 77 0.74 -5.74 6.36
C ASP A 77 1.15 -5.89 4.89
N CYS A 78 2.46 -5.88 4.66
CA CYS A 78 3.08 -6.17 3.37
C CYS A 78 4.18 -7.21 3.57
N PHE A 79 4.07 -8.33 2.85
CA PHE A 79 5.15 -9.32 2.76
C PHE A 79 5.79 -9.23 1.39
N LEU A 80 7.11 -9.07 1.37
CA LEU A 80 7.93 -9.12 0.16
C LEU A 80 8.74 -10.41 0.15
N PHE A 81 8.78 -11.04 -1.01
CA PHE A 81 9.48 -12.31 -1.23
C PHE A 81 10.49 -12.10 -2.36
N PHE A 82 11.76 -12.31 -2.03
CA PHE A 82 12.89 -12.16 -2.94
C PHE A 82 13.99 -13.14 -2.51
N ARG A 83 15.06 -13.28 -3.29
CA ARG A 83 16.18 -14.13 -2.88
C ARG A 83 16.93 -13.49 -1.73
N ALA A 84 17.49 -14.30 -0.83
CA ALA A 84 18.35 -13.82 0.24
C ALA A 84 19.73 -13.38 -0.29
N ASP A 85 19.76 -12.33 -1.12
CA ASP A 85 20.93 -11.66 -1.69
C ASP A 85 20.87 -10.18 -1.28
N ILE A 86 22.01 -9.60 -0.90
CA ILE A 86 22.10 -8.21 -0.45
C ILE A 86 21.58 -7.24 -1.54
N ARG A 87 21.80 -7.55 -2.82
CA ARG A 87 21.36 -6.71 -3.95
C ARG A 87 19.85 -6.67 -4.11
N GLU A 88 19.15 -7.77 -3.78
CA GLU A 88 17.69 -7.82 -3.82
C GLU A 88 17.04 -7.29 -2.51
N ALA A 89 17.82 -7.20 -1.43
CA ALA A 89 17.37 -6.78 -0.10
C ALA A 89 17.54 -5.27 0.18
N GLN A 90 18.28 -4.55 -0.66
CA GLN A 90 18.53 -3.10 -0.55
C GLN A 90 17.45 -2.27 -1.25
#